data_AF-A0A1W9HD88-F1
#
_entry.id   AF-A0A1W9HD88-F1
#
_cell.length_a   1.000
_cell.length_b   1.000
_cell.length_c   1.000
_cell.angle_alpha   90.00
_cell.angle_beta   90.00
_cell.angle_gamma   90.00
#
_symmetry.space_group_name_H-M   'P 1'
#
loop_
_entity.id
_entity.type
_entity.pdbx_description
1 polymer ?
#
loop_
_entity_poly.entity_id
_entity_poly.type
_entity_poly.pdbx_seq_one_letter_code
_entity_poly.pdbx_strand_id
1 'polypeptide(L)'
;MEHAMRYSVRTITREFTPAEAAEITGVSTALQRDWRRRGILAENAEGKWTRWALDDIIRLSVMKLFSDAGMDVSQTVTIAQMALLPTLGAIAWLDQAVAFEGDEIPEEARGTILDTTRRAPSLGRFLVSFGKHADDVCRVASLASMEAFLDDNRRPILSVVDCQSLASIIVERAGGPVFRYEIEVADA
;
A
#
# COMPACT_ATOMS: atom_id res chain seq x y z
N MET A 1 -37.56 6.08 -19.77
CA MET A 1 -36.38 5.23 -19.96
C MET A 1 -35.20 6.17 -19.96
N GLU A 2 -34.61 6.38 -18.78
CA GLU A 2 -33.45 7.27 -18.62
C GLU A 2 -32.26 6.57 -19.29
N HIS A 3 -31.61 7.23 -20.26
CA HIS A 3 -30.42 6.68 -20.88
C HIS A 3 -29.33 6.57 -19.79
N ALA A 4 -28.87 5.35 -19.51
CA ALA A 4 -27.77 5.13 -18.58
C ALA A 4 -26.54 5.88 -19.10
N MET A 5 -26.17 6.96 -18.40
CA MET A 5 -24.98 7.76 -18.68
C MET A 5 -23.75 6.86 -18.64
N ARG A 6 -22.97 6.84 -19.72
CA ARG A 6 -21.75 6.04 -19.81
C ARG A 6 -20.56 6.94 -19.49
N TYR A 7 -19.68 6.45 -18.65
CA TYR A 7 -18.43 7.13 -18.33
C TYR A 7 -17.29 6.11 -18.31
N SER A 8 -16.08 6.58 -18.64
CA SER A 8 -14.85 5.83 -18.47
C SER A 8 -14.14 6.34 -17.22
N VAL A 9 -13.46 5.43 -16.51
CA VAL A 9 -12.72 5.76 -15.29
C VAL A 9 -11.32 5.20 -15.40
N ARG A 10 -10.33 6.08 -15.23
CA ARG A 10 -8.93 5.69 -15.14
C ARG A 10 -8.44 5.92 -13.72
N THR A 11 -7.92 4.85 -13.11
CA THR A 11 -7.27 4.93 -11.80
C THR A 11 -5.79 5.23 -11.98
N ILE A 12 -5.31 6.27 -11.31
CA ILE A 12 -3.90 6.68 -11.32
C ILE A 12 -3.39 6.71 -9.88
N THR A 13 -2.27 6.04 -9.65
CA THR A 13 -1.53 6.12 -8.38
C THR A 13 -0.49 7.23 -8.45
N ARG A 14 -0.39 8.04 -7.39
CA ARG A 14 0.62 9.10 -7.29
C ARG A 14 2.03 8.51 -7.30
N GLU A 15 2.93 9.18 -8.01
CA GLU A 15 4.37 8.94 -7.97
C GLU A 15 5.06 9.95 -7.06
N PHE A 16 6.11 9.51 -6.37
CA PHE A 16 6.83 10.30 -5.37
C PHE A 16 8.28 10.51 -5.78
N THR A 17 8.81 11.70 -5.55
CA THR A 17 10.25 11.96 -5.59
C THR A 17 10.98 11.18 -4.50
N PRO A 18 12.31 11.03 -4.57
CA PRO A 18 13.09 10.43 -3.50
C PRO A 18 12.98 11.17 -2.16
N ALA A 19 12.79 12.50 -2.21
CA ALA A 19 12.62 13.33 -1.03
C ALA A 19 11.25 13.09 -0.36
N GLU A 20 10.16 13.12 -1.13
CA GLU A 20 8.82 12.76 -0.63
C GLU A 20 8.80 11.33 -0.09
N ALA A 21 9.43 10.38 -0.80
CA ALA A 21 9.54 9.00 -0.32
C ALA A 21 10.30 8.91 1.02
N ALA A 22 11.35 9.70 1.21
CA ALA A 22 12.08 9.76 2.47
C ALA A 22 11.24 10.35 3.61
N GLU A 23 10.46 11.38 3.33
CA GLU A 23 9.54 12.01 4.29
C GLU A 23 8.43 11.04 4.73
N ILE A 24 7.82 10.34 3.77
CA ILE A 24 6.74 9.39 4.04
C ILE A 24 7.26 8.18 4.81
N THR A 25 8.29 7.53 4.27
CA THR A 25 8.74 6.20 4.73
C THR A 25 9.75 6.27 5.88
N GLY A 26 10.42 7.41 6.07
CA GLY A 26 11.58 7.55 6.94
C GLY A 26 12.88 6.94 6.39
N VAL A 27 12.87 6.34 5.19
CA VAL A 27 14.07 5.82 4.53
C VAL A 27 14.78 6.96 3.82
N SER A 28 15.89 7.44 4.38
CA SER A 28 16.67 8.54 3.79
C SER A 28 17.08 8.25 2.34
N THR A 29 17.26 9.28 1.52
CA THR A 29 17.70 9.12 0.13
C THR A 29 19.06 8.40 0.01
N ALA A 30 19.94 8.58 1.00
CA ALA A 30 21.19 7.84 1.11
C ALA A 30 20.95 6.33 1.33
N LEU A 31 20.01 5.97 2.20
CA LEU A 31 19.64 4.59 2.48
C LEU A 31 18.92 3.93 1.29
N GLN A 32 18.02 4.67 0.63
CA GLN A 32 17.39 4.25 -0.63
C GLN A 32 18.45 3.87 -1.69
N ARG A 33 19.48 4.71 -1.85
CA ARG A 33 20.60 4.46 -2.77
C ARG A 33 21.45 3.26 -2.34
N ASP A 34 21.72 3.11 -1.04
CA ASP A 34 22.47 1.97 -0.52
C ASP A 34 21.73 0.65 -0.79
N TRP A 35 20.43 0.60 -0.48
CA TRP A 35 19.61 -0.59 -0.70
C TRP A 35 19.51 -0.96 -2.19
N ARG A 36 19.42 0.02 -3.10
CA ARG A 36 19.54 -0.23 -4.54
C ARG A 36 20.89 -0.80 -4.93
N ARG A 37 21.98 -0.16 -4.49
CA ARG A 37 23.35 -0.63 -4.77
C ARG A 37 23.59 -2.06 -4.31
N ARG A 38 22.94 -2.47 -3.22
CA ARG A 38 22.99 -3.83 -2.68
C ARG A 38 22.05 -4.82 -3.38
N GLY A 39 21.28 -4.38 -4.38
CA GLY A 39 20.32 -5.21 -5.10
C GLY A 39 19.07 -5.59 -4.30
N ILE A 40 18.81 -4.90 -3.18
CA ILE A 40 17.63 -5.15 -2.33
C ILE A 40 16.39 -4.50 -2.95
N LEU A 41 16.57 -3.33 -3.56
CA LEU A 41 15.55 -2.62 -4.32
C LEU A 41 15.87 -2.75 -5.81
N ALA A 42 14.83 -2.83 -6.65
CA ALA A 42 15.01 -2.88 -8.09
C ALA A 42 15.72 -1.63 -8.62
N GLU A 43 16.56 -1.83 -9.64
CA GLU A 43 17.13 -0.73 -10.40
C GLU A 43 16.03 -0.10 -11.27
N ASN A 44 16.10 1.22 -11.48
CA ASN A 44 15.14 1.87 -12.37
C ASN A 44 15.46 1.47 -13.81
N ALA A 45 14.44 1.09 -14.56
CA ALA A 45 14.57 0.92 -16.00
C ALA A 45 14.94 2.27 -16.65
N GLU A 46 15.99 2.27 -17.48
CA GLU A 46 16.24 3.30 -18.51
C GLU A 46 16.65 4.70 -18.05
N GLY A 47 17.42 4.85 -16.97
CA GLY A 47 18.08 6.13 -16.65
C GLY A 47 17.16 7.32 -16.36
N LYS A 48 15.84 7.07 -16.20
CA LYS A 48 14.86 8.08 -15.80
C LYS A 48 15.05 8.46 -14.33
N TRP A 49 14.74 9.73 -14.03
CA TRP A 49 14.70 10.24 -12.67
C TRP A 49 13.89 9.31 -11.78
N THR A 50 14.45 8.96 -10.62
CA THR A 50 13.87 7.98 -9.70
C THR A 50 12.54 8.49 -9.16
N ARG A 51 11.44 8.03 -9.74
CA ARG A 51 10.11 8.14 -9.15
C ARG A 51 9.79 6.84 -8.43
N TRP A 52 9.11 6.97 -7.30
CA TRP A 52 8.62 5.85 -6.51
C TRP A 52 7.13 5.71 -6.72
N ALA A 53 6.67 4.52 -7.07
CA ALA A 53 5.24 4.24 -7.10
C ALA A 53 4.71 4.09 -5.66
N LEU A 54 3.40 4.21 -5.47
CA LEU A 54 2.75 3.96 -4.18
C LEU A 54 3.11 2.58 -3.61
N ASP A 55 3.20 1.57 -4.48
CA ASP A 55 3.61 0.21 -4.10
C ASP A 55 5.00 0.18 -3.47
N ASP A 56 5.93 0.98 -3.99
CA ASP A 56 7.26 1.09 -3.44
C ASP A 56 7.27 1.81 -2.09
N ILE A 57 6.44 2.84 -1.93
CA ILE A 57 6.27 3.56 -0.65
C ILE A 57 5.78 2.61 0.45
N ILE A 58 4.83 1.73 0.13
CA ILE A 58 4.34 0.72 1.08
C ILE A 58 5.49 -0.22 1.46
N ARG A 59 6.21 -0.77 0.46
CA ARG A 59 7.33 -1.69 0.71
C ARG A 59 8.44 -1.04 1.54
N LEU A 60 8.87 0.16 1.17
CA LEU A 60 9.90 0.92 1.88
C LEU A 60 9.51 1.17 3.33
N SER A 61 8.25 1.54 3.59
CA SER A 61 7.76 1.76 4.95
C SER A 61 7.82 0.48 5.79
N VAL A 62 7.42 -0.67 5.23
CA VAL A 62 7.51 -1.96 5.94
C VAL A 62 8.96 -2.37 6.18
N MET A 63 9.83 -2.22 5.17
CA MET A 63 11.26 -2.49 5.31
C MET A 63 11.90 -1.61 6.38
N LYS A 64 11.50 -0.33 6.47
CA LYS A 64 11.97 0.60 7.50
C LYS A 64 11.52 0.18 8.89
N LEU A 65 10.24 -0.17 9.08
CA LEU A 65 9.72 -0.64 10.36
C LEU A 65 10.54 -1.81 10.90
N PHE A 66 10.89 -2.78 10.04
CA PHE A 66 11.70 -3.92 10.45
C PHE A 66 13.18 -3.60 10.64
N SER A 67 13.74 -2.75 9.79
CA SER A 67 15.12 -2.27 9.97
C SER A 67 15.27 -1.54 11.31
N ASP A 68 14.29 -0.75 11.73
CA ASP A 68 14.28 -0.07 13.03
C ASP A 68 14.15 -1.03 14.21
N ALA A 69 13.46 -2.15 13.99
CA ALA A 69 13.38 -3.26 14.95
C ALA A 69 14.66 -4.14 14.97
N GLY A 70 15.70 -3.79 14.21
CA GLY A 70 16.98 -4.50 14.17
C GLY A 70 17.02 -5.71 13.24
N MET A 71 16.01 -5.90 12.38
CA MET A 71 16.03 -6.95 11.37
C MET A 71 16.89 -6.53 10.18
N ASP A 72 17.62 -7.48 9.59
CA ASP A 72 18.32 -7.23 8.32
C ASP A 72 17.29 -7.02 7.22
N VAL A 73 17.36 -5.86 6.57
CA VAL A 73 16.46 -5.45 5.50
C VAL A 73 16.36 -6.47 4.37
N SER A 74 17.44 -7.20 4.07
CA SER A 74 17.43 -8.25 3.03
C SER A 74 16.39 -9.35 3.30
N GLN A 75 16.05 -9.58 4.57
CA GLN A 75 15.10 -10.58 5.03
C GLN A 75 13.66 -10.06 5.06
N THR A 76 13.48 -8.75 4.89
CA THR A 76 12.17 -8.08 5.02
C THR A 76 11.44 -7.92 3.70
N VAL A 77 12.12 -8.17 2.57
CA VAL A 77 11.58 -7.98 1.21
C VAL A 77 10.31 -8.80 0.99
N THR A 78 10.32 -10.08 1.38
CA THR A 78 9.14 -10.95 1.27
C THR A 78 7.97 -10.41 2.09
N ILE A 79 8.21 -9.99 3.34
CA ILE A 79 7.16 -9.47 4.23
C ILE A 79 6.59 -8.16 3.68
N ALA A 80 7.46 -7.26 3.21
CA ALA A 80 7.08 -6.02 2.55
C ALA A 80 6.22 -6.27 1.30
N GLN A 81 6.57 -7.27 0.49
CA GLN A 81 5.77 -7.68 -0.66
C GLN A 81 4.39 -8.23 -0.26
N MET A 82 4.32 -8.99 0.83
CA MET A 82 3.07 -9.58 1.33
C MET A 82 2.16 -8.55 2.03
N ALA A 83 2.74 -7.48 2.57
CA ALA A 83 2.03 -6.36 3.18
C ALA A 83 1.43 -5.39 2.16
N LEU A 84 1.84 -5.49 0.88
CA LEU A 84 1.43 -4.57 -0.17
C LEU A 84 -0.09 -4.47 -0.32
N LEU A 85 -0.74 -5.58 -0.71
CA LEU A 85 -2.18 -5.60 -0.97
C LEU A 85 -3.06 -5.20 0.24
N PRO A 86 -2.84 -5.71 1.47
CA PRO A 86 -3.67 -5.30 2.61
C PRO A 86 -3.46 -3.83 2.97
N THR A 87 -2.24 -3.30 2.83
CA THR A 87 -1.99 -1.87 3.06
C THR A 87 -2.64 -1.02 1.96
N LEU A 88 -2.51 -1.42 0.69
CA LEU A 88 -3.15 -0.73 -0.44
C LEU A 88 -4.68 -0.72 -0.30
N GLY A 89 -5.27 -1.85 0.10
CA GLY A 89 -6.69 -1.95 0.43
C GLY A 89 -7.07 -0.98 1.54
N ALA A 90 -6.30 -0.95 2.65
CA ALA A 90 -6.54 -0.01 3.74
C ALA A 90 -6.42 1.47 3.31
N ILE A 91 -5.48 1.82 2.42
CA ILE A 91 -5.37 3.17 1.85
C ILE A 91 -6.63 3.54 1.07
N ALA A 92 -7.18 2.63 0.27
CA ALA A 92 -8.39 2.90 -0.54
C ALA A 92 -9.65 3.19 0.30
N TRP A 93 -9.64 2.83 1.59
CA TRP A 93 -10.71 3.13 2.55
C TRP A 93 -10.56 4.49 3.23
N LEU A 94 -9.45 5.20 3.03
CA LEU A 94 -9.24 6.53 3.60
C LEU A 94 -9.76 7.58 2.60
N ASP A 95 -10.77 8.36 2.99
CA ASP A 95 -11.39 9.34 2.09
C ASP A 95 -10.38 10.39 1.58
N GLN A 96 -9.46 10.83 2.44
CA GLN A 96 -8.40 11.78 2.08
C GLN A 96 -7.32 11.21 1.14
N ALA A 97 -7.31 9.88 0.92
CA ALA A 97 -6.38 9.24 -0.01
C ALA A 97 -6.82 9.37 -1.47
N VAL A 98 -8.05 9.83 -1.73
CA VAL A 98 -8.68 9.80 -3.06
C VAL A 98 -9.00 11.22 -3.55
N ALA A 99 -8.73 11.46 -4.84
CA ALA A 99 -9.27 12.58 -5.59
C ALA A 99 -10.03 12.09 -6.83
N PHE A 100 -11.06 12.86 -7.20
CA PHE A 100 -11.76 12.73 -8.47
C PHE A 100 -11.45 13.96 -9.32
N GLU A 101 -11.05 13.72 -10.57
CA GLU A 101 -10.77 14.76 -11.57
C GLU A 101 -11.51 14.43 -12.88
N GLY A 102 -11.78 15.46 -13.69
CA GLY A 102 -12.52 15.33 -14.94
C GLY A 102 -14.00 15.69 -14.78
N ASP A 103 -14.87 14.99 -15.51
CA ASP A 103 -16.28 15.32 -15.60
C ASP A 103 -17.04 15.05 -14.29
N GLU A 104 -18.09 15.84 -14.07
CA GLU A 104 -19.00 15.62 -12.93
C GLU A 104 -19.86 14.39 -13.16
N ILE A 105 -19.92 13.53 -12.13
CA ILE A 105 -20.77 12.35 -12.08
C ILE A 105 -21.62 12.35 -10.82
N PRO A 106 -22.79 11.68 -10.83
CA PRO A 106 -23.62 11.51 -9.63
C PRO A 106 -22.86 10.85 -8.47
N GLU A 107 -23.24 11.18 -7.24
CA GLU A 107 -22.63 10.61 -6.03
C GLU A 107 -22.72 9.07 -5.97
N GLU A 108 -23.81 8.50 -6.48
CA GLU A 108 -23.98 7.05 -6.60
C GLU A 108 -22.93 6.41 -7.51
N ALA A 109 -22.56 7.07 -8.61
CA ALA A 109 -21.50 6.63 -9.50
C ALA A 109 -20.13 6.73 -8.82
N ARG A 110 -19.88 7.81 -8.03
CA ARG A 110 -18.66 7.93 -7.21
C ARG A 110 -18.55 6.78 -6.20
N GLY A 111 -19.63 6.49 -5.49
CA GLY A 111 -19.71 5.36 -4.55
C GLY A 111 -19.37 4.04 -5.23
N THR A 112 -19.90 3.79 -6.42
CA THR A 112 -19.62 2.57 -7.21
C THR A 112 -18.15 2.47 -7.63
N ILE A 113 -17.53 3.58 -8.04
CA ILE A 113 -16.10 3.63 -8.38
C ILE A 113 -15.25 3.32 -7.14
N LEU A 114 -15.54 3.98 -6.02
CA LEU A 114 -14.85 3.74 -4.74
C LEU A 114 -14.98 2.29 -4.31
N ASP A 115 -16.18 1.72 -4.40
CA ASP A 115 -16.43 0.32 -4.07
C ASP A 115 -15.62 -0.63 -4.93
N THR A 116 -15.41 -0.32 -6.21
CA THR A 116 -14.60 -1.17 -7.10
C THR A 116 -13.14 -1.26 -6.62
N THR A 117 -12.58 -0.15 -6.13
CA THR A 117 -11.22 -0.12 -5.57
C THR A 117 -11.16 -0.65 -4.14
N ARG A 118 -12.18 -0.35 -3.33
CA ARG A 118 -12.34 -0.78 -1.93
C ARG A 118 -12.70 -2.27 -1.78
N ARG A 119 -13.18 -2.91 -2.86
CA ARG A 119 -13.44 -4.35 -2.97
C ARG A 119 -12.18 -5.21 -3.03
N ALA A 120 -10.98 -4.62 -2.96
CA ALA A 120 -9.82 -5.38 -2.51
C ALA A 120 -10.23 -6.11 -1.22
N PRO A 121 -10.20 -7.46 -1.17
CA PRO A 121 -10.75 -8.19 -0.04
C PRO A 121 -10.18 -7.59 1.26
N SER A 122 -11.02 -7.43 2.28
CA SER A 122 -10.57 -7.02 3.60
C SER A 122 -9.67 -8.13 4.14
N LEU A 123 -8.44 -8.15 3.69
CA LEU A 123 -7.52 -9.27 3.79
C LEU A 123 -6.98 -9.45 5.21
N GLY A 124 -7.61 -8.85 6.22
CA GLY A 124 -7.09 -8.74 7.58
C GLY A 124 -6.36 -7.42 7.80
N ARG A 125 -6.55 -6.83 8.98
CA ARG A 125 -5.86 -5.60 9.42
C ARG A 125 -4.36 -5.86 9.63
N PHE A 126 -4.03 -7.03 10.14
CA PHE A 126 -2.67 -7.38 10.49
C PHE A 126 -2.13 -8.43 9.53
N LEU A 127 -0.92 -8.20 9.01
CA LEU A 127 -0.09 -9.23 8.42
C LEU A 127 0.80 -9.81 9.51
N VAL A 128 0.77 -11.12 9.68
CA VAL A 128 1.61 -11.84 10.65
C VAL A 128 2.56 -12.74 9.87
N SER A 129 3.83 -12.71 10.22
CA SER A 129 4.85 -13.60 9.65
C SER A 129 5.46 -14.46 10.76
N PHE A 130 5.62 -15.75 10.47
CA PHE A 130 6.18 -16.79 11.33
C PHE A 130 7.57 -17.23 10.85
N GLY A 131 8.10 -16.63 9.78
CA GLY A 131 9.27 -17.10 9.08
C GLY A 131 9.63 -16.24 7.87
N LYS A 132 10.64 -16.67 7.11
CA LYS A 132 11.21 -15.89 6.00
C LYS A 132 10.54 -16.17 4.65
N HIS A 133 9.72 -17.22 4.58
CA HIS A 133 9.09 -17.65 3.34
C HIS A 133 7.69 -17.05 3.17
N ALA A 134 7.21 -17.00 1.93
CA ALA A 134 5.91 -16.40 1.61
C ALA A 134 4.72 -17.23 2.09
N ASP A 135 4.90 -18.52 2.33
CA ASP A 135 3.96 -19.43 2.98
C ASP A 135 3.99 -19.33 4.52
N ASP A 136 4.98 -18.66 5.09
CA ASP A 136 5.08 -18.37 6.51
C ASP A 136 4.38 -17.07 6.92
N VAL A 137 3.40 -16.61 6.14
CA VAL A 137 2.59 -15.43 6.52
C VAL A 137 1.11 -15.78 6.56
N CYS A 138 0.40 -15.20 7.52
CA CYS A 138 -1.04 -15.18 7.53
C CYS A 138 -1.54 -13.76 7.74
N ARG A 139 -2.84 -13.57 7.54
CA ARG A 139 -3.48 -12.29 7.82
C ARG A 139 -4.65 -12.51 8.75
N VAL A 140 -4.82 -11.57 9.66
CA VAL A 140 -5.80 -11.65 10.74
C VAL A 140 -6.51 -10.33 10.90
N ALA A 141 -7.81 -10.39 11.20
CA ALA A 141 -8.63 -9.20 11.42
C ALA A 141 -8.32 -8.51 12.75
N SER A 142 -7.86 -9.27 13.75
CA SER A 142 -7.56 -8.79 15.09
C SER A 142 -6.37 -9.54 15.71
N LEU A 143 -5.71 -8.92 16.69
CA LEU A 143 -4.68 -9.61 17.48
C LEU A 143 -5.26 -10.75 18.33
N ALA A 144 -6.52 -10.67 18.76
CA ALA A 144 -7.18 -11.78 19.46
C ALA A 144 -7.33 -13.02 18.55
N SER A 145 -7.66 -12.82 17.27
CA SER A 145 -7.68 -13.92 16.29
C SER A 145 -6.29 -14.50 16.02
N MET A 146 -5.24 -13.67 16.14
CA MET A 146 -3.86 -14.12 16.05
C MET A 146 -3.48 -14.99 17.24
N GLU A 147 -3.81 -14.56 18.47
CA GLU A 147 -3.55 -15.31 19.70
C GLU A 147 -4.20 -16.71 19.65
N ALA A 148 -5.48 -16.77 19.27
CA ALA A 148 -6.17 -18.05 19.10
C ALA A 148 -5.48 -18.97 18.07
N PHE A 149 -5.03 -18.41 16.94
CA PHE A 149 -4.26 -19.17 15.94
C PHE A 149 -2.92 -19.69 16.49
N LEU A 150 -2.25 -18.91 17.33
CA LEU A 150 -0.97 -19.28 17.91
C LEU A 150 -1.09 -20.37 18.98
N ASP A 151 -2.14 -20.32 19.79
CA ASP A 151 -2.44 -21.36 20.77
C ASP A 151 -2.59 -22.74 20.10
N ASP A 152 -3.24 -22.77 18.93
CA ASP A 152 -3.46 -24.00 18.16
C ASP A 152 -2.21 -24.51 17.43
N ASN A 153 -1.35 -23.61 16.95
CA ASN A 153 -0.24 -23.96 16.04
C ASN A 153 1.14 -23.97 16.72
N ARG A 154 1.29 -23.39 17.92
CA ARG A 154 2.54 -23.29 18.72
C ARG A 154 3.76 -22.84 17.90
N ARG A 155 3.58 -21.89 16.98
CA ARG A 155 4.67 -21.31 16.16
C ARG A 155 5.13 -19.98 16.74
N PRO A 156 6.45 -19.68 16.76
CA PRO A 156 6.93 -18.36 17.14
C PRO A 156 6.52 -17.33 16.08
N ILE A 157 6.07 -16.16 16.52
CA ILE A 157 5.86 -15.01 15.63
C ILE A 157 7.21 -14.38 15.34
N LEU A 158 7.49 -14.12 14.06
CA LEU A 158 8.63 -13.31 13.64
C LEU A 158 8.25 -11.83 13.59
N SER A 159 7.09 -11.50 13.04
CA SER A 159 6.64 -10.11 12.95
C SER A 159 5.13 -9.94 12.78
N VAL A 160 4.64 -8.74 13.12
CA VAL A 160 3.28 -8.29 12.89
C VAL A 160 3.31 -6.89 12.29
N VAL A 161 2.57 -6.66 11.20
CA VAL A 161 2.39 -5.35 10.57
C VAL A 161 0.93 -4.96 10.64
N ASP A 162 0.62 -3.84 11.29
CA ASP A 162 -0.71 -3.22 11.24
C ASP A 162 -0.86 -2.41 9.94
N CYS A 163 -1.46 -3.03 8.93
CA CYS A 163 -1.61 -2.45 7.59
C CYS A 163 -2.54 -1.23 7.59
N GLN A 164 -3.48 -1.12 8.53
CA GLN A 164 -4.35 0.05 8.65
C GLN A 164 -3.60 1.25 9.23
N SER A 165 -2.89 1.04 10.33
CA SER A 165 -2.07 2.12 10.92
C SER A 165 -1.00 2.59 9.94
N LEU A 166 -0.37 1.66 9.22
CA LEU A 166 0.59 1.97 8.17
C LEU A 166 -0.04 2.79 7.02
N ALA A 167 -1.21 2.39 6.54
CA ALA A 167 -1.94 3.13 5.50
C ALA A 167 -2.22 4.59 5.93
N SER A 168 -2.72 4.78 7.15
CA SER A 168 -2.98 6.12 7.69
C SER A 168 -1.73 7.00 7.72
N ILE A 169 -0.60 6.45 8.22
CA ILE A 169 0.67 7.18 8.26
C ILE A 169 1.15 7.56 6.86
N ILE A 170 1.04 6.65 5.90
CA ILE A 170 1.45 6.90 4.51
C ILE A 170 0.64 8.06 3.93
N VAL A 171 -0.69 8.03 4.06
CA VAL A 171 -1.57 9.06 3.49
C VAL A 171 -1.40 10.40 4.19
N GLU A 172 -1.29 10.40 5.52
CA GLU A 172 -1.03 11.62 6.31
C GLU A 172 0.26 12.30 5.86
N ARG A 173 1.37 11.55 5.77
CA ARG A 173 2.67 12.08 5.38
C ARG A 173 2.78 12.40 3.89
N ALA A 174 1.97 11.78 3.05
CA ALA A 174 1.91 12.14 1.62
C ALA A 174 1.34 13.56 1.41
N GLY A 175 0.65 14.13 2.41
CA GLY A 175 0.14 15.49 2.37
C GLY A 175 -0.97 15.72 1.33
N GLY A 176 -1.62 14.65 0.88
CA GLY A 176 -2.69 14.72 -0.12
C GLY A 176 -3.05 13.36 -0.74
N PRO A 177 -3.95 13.38 -1.74
CA PRO A 177 -4.42 12.17 -2.40
C PRO A 177 -3.28 11.34 -3.00
N VAL A 178 -3.38 10.02 -2.86
CA VAL A 178 -2.44 9.04 -3.43
C VAL A 178 -3.10 8.21 -4.54
N PHE A 179 -4.43 8.22 -4.60
CA PHE A 179 -5.22 7.75 -5.72
C PHE A 179 -5.94 8.92 -6.39
N ARG A 180 -5.99 8.89 -7.70
CA ARG A 180 -6.77 9.80 -8.52
C ARG A 180 -7.59 9.02 -9.52
N TYR A 181 -8.90 9.30 -9.55
CA TYR A 181 -9.80 8.79 -10.59
C TYR A 181 -10.03 9.90 -11.61
N GLU A 182 -9.54 9.70 -12.83
CA GLU A 182 -9.85 10.55 -13.97
C GLU A 182 -11.13 10.02 -14.64
N ILE A 183 -12.13 10.88 -14.76
CA ILE A 183 -13.46 10.54 -15.29
C ILE A 183 -13.70 11.28 -16.61
N GLU A 184 -14.17 10.54 -17.61
CA GLU A 184 -14.62 11.08 -18.89
C GLU A 184 -16.01 10.53 -19.21
N VAL A 185 -16.99 11.43 -19.38
CA VAL A 185 -18.36 11.08 -19.75
C VAL A 185 -18.42 10.95 -21.27
N ALA A 186 -18.96 9.83 -21.75
CA ALA A 186 -19.21 9.66 -23.18
C ALA A 186 -20.54 10.32 -23.54
N ASP A 187 -20.50 11.25 -24.49
CA ASP A 187 -21.71 11.77 -25.13
C ASP A 187 -22.47 10.62 -25.81
N ALA A 188 -23.78 10.55 -25.54
CA ALA A 188 -24.67 9.49 -26.01
C ALA A 188 -25.04 9.61 -27.50
#